data_AF-A0A263DBK5-F1
#
_entry.id   AF-A0A263DBK5-F1
#
_cell.length_a   1.000
_cell.length_b   1.000
_cell.length_c   1.000
_cell.angle_alpha   90.00
_cell.angle_beta   90.00
_cell.angle_gamma   90.00
#
_symmetry.space_group_name_H-M   'P 1'
#
loop_
_entity.id
_entity.type
_entity.pdbx_description
1 polymer ?
#
loop_
_entity_poly.entity_id
_entity_poly.type
_entity_poly.pdbx_seq_one_letter_code
_entity_poly.pdbx_strand_id
1 'polypeptide(L)'
;GKSDPLDAEAAARAALAGRADGLPKQRGGEVEALAAIRVARRSAIKQRADTQHQIKSLIVTAPEALRAQLRPLSDRDLIRHCATRRPDPTTAGDPRTGVALALRSLARRHQQLSAEIDELDKLIEPLVTQINPTLIELFGVGPDSAGQLLVTAGNNPERLRSEAAFAMLCGAAPLPASSGRSHRHRLNRGGDRQANAALYRIVLSRLRHDPRTRAYVERRTSEGLGKREIIRCLKRYVAREVYTALTHSHQDLQITG
;
A
#
# COMPACT_ATOMS: atom_id res chain seq x y z
N GLY A 1 3.87 32.08 -0.30
CA GLY A 1 3.61 30.93 -1.18
C GLY A 1 4.92 30.25 -1.44
N LYS A 2 5.01 28.94 -1.19
CA LYS A 2 6.22 28.15 -1.44
C LYS A 2 6.29 27.88 -2.94
N SER A 3 7.27 28.44 -3.61
CA SER A 3 7.42 28.42 -5.06
C SER A 3 8.37 27.29 -5.45
N ASP A 4 7.88 26.32 -6.23
CA ASP A 4 8.65 25.15 -6.71
C ASP A 4 10.02 25.51 -7.32
N PRO A 5 10.19 26.63 -8.06
CA PRO A 5 11.49 27.13 -8.51
C PRO A 5 12.53 27.36 -7.40
N LEU A 6 12.12 27.94 -6.26
CA LEU A 6 13.04 28.24 -5.14
C LEU A 6 13.45 26.96 -4.41
N ASP A 7 12.53 26.00 -4.27
CA ASP A 7 12.83 24.70 -3.68
C ASP A 7 13.75 23.87 -4.61
N ALA A 8 13.60 23.99 -5.93
CA ALA A 8 14.49 23.35 -6.91
C ALA A 8 15.91 23.96 -6.92
N GLU A 9 16.03 25.29 -6.86
CA GLU A 9 17.32 25.98 -6.80
C GLU A 9 18.05 25.69 -5.48
N ALA A 10 17.31 25.65 -4.36
CA ALA A 10 17.87 25.28 -3.06
C ALA A 10 18.38 23.83 -3.05
N ALA A 11 17.64 22.90 -3.65
CA ALA A 11 18.06 21.51 -3.80
C ALA A 11 19.31 21.39 -4.70
N ALA A 12 19.35 22.11 -5.83
CA ALA A 12 20.50 22.13 -6.74
C ALA A 12 21.75 22.72 -6.08
N ARG A 13 21.63 23.83 -5.35
CA ARG A 13 22.73 24.43 -4.59
C ARG A 13 23.20 23.53 -3.44
N ALA A 14 22.29 22.82 -2.79
CA ALA A 14 22.66 21.85 -1.75
C ALA A 14 23.43 20.66 -2.34
N ALA A 15 23.04 20.16 -3.52
CA ALA A 15 23.76 19.11 -4.23
C ALA A 15 25.15 19.57 -4.69
N LEU A 16 25.24 20.75 -5.32
CA LEU A 16 26.52 21.36 -5.74
C LEU A 16 27.47 21.63 -4.57
N ALA A 17 26.94 22.00 -3.40
CA ALA A 17 27.74 22.27 -2.21
C ALA A 17 28.10 21.00 -1.41
N GLY A 18 27.79 19.79 -1.90
CA GLY A 18 28.00 18.53 -1.18
C GLY A 18 27.13 18.37 0.08
N ARG A 19 26.21 19.30 0.35
CA ARG A 19 25.29 19.27 1.50
C ARG A 19 24.06 18.38 1.26
N ALA A 20 23.82 18.00 0.00
CA ALA A 20 22.86 16.98 -0.41
C ALA A 20 23.57 15.82 -1.13
N ASP A 21 24.71 15.39 -0.60
CA ASP A 21 25.46 14.20 -1.05
C ASP A 21 24.78 12.91 -0.58
N GLY A 22 23.61 12.62 -1.13
CA GLY A 22 22.93 11.35 -0.95
C GLY A 22 23.26 10.42 -2.11
N LEU A 23 23.83 9.24 -1.82
CA LEU A 23 23.98 8.20 -2.83
C LEU A 23 22.59 7.91 -3.45
N PRO A 24 22.44 8.06 -4.78
CA PRO A 24 21.15 7.87 -5.42
C PRO A 24 20.69 6.43 -5.28
N LYS A 25 19.38 6.22 -5.29
CA LYS A 25 18.80 4.89 -5.38
C LYS A 25 19.30 4.23 -6.67
N GLN A 26 19.99 3.10 -6.56
CA GLN A 26 20.38 2.30 -7.71
C GLN A 26 19.13 1.70 -8.35
N ARG A 27 19.05 1.82 -9.67
CA ARG A 27 18.03 1.20 -10.51
C ARG A 27 18.66 -0.01 -11.19
N GLY A 28 18.16 -1.20 -10.90
CA GLY A 28 18.69 -2.45 -11.39
C GLY A 28 18.41 -3.62 -10.45
N GLY A 29 18.71 -4.83 -10.90
CA GLY A 29 18.57 -6.06 -10.12
C GLY A 29 17.12 -6.45 -9.83
N GLU A 30 16.97 -7.38 -8.89
CA GLU A 30 15.70 -8.00 -8.51
C GLU A 30 14.69 -6.98 -7.97
N VAL A 31 15.16 -5.91 -7.30
CA VAL A 31 14.30 -4.84 -6.76
C VAL A 31 13.62 -4.03 -7.87
N GLU A 32 14.28 -3.81 -9.00
CA GLU A 32 13.68 -3.10 -10.14
C GLU A 32 12.68 -4.00 -10.90
N ALA A 33 13.00 -5.29 -11.06
CA ALA A 33 12.05 -6.27 -11.59
C ALA A 33 10.78 -6.35 -10.71
N LEU A 34 10.95 -6.40 -9.39
CA LEU A 34 9.87 -6.33 -8.42
C LEU A 34 9.06 -5.02 -8.55
N ALA A 35 9.74 -3.88 -8.75
CA ALA A 35 9.06 -2.60 -8.96
C ALA A 35 8.15 -2.64 -10.19
N ALA A 36 8.63 -3.20 -11.31
CA ALA A 36 7.86 -3.33 -12.54
C ALA A 36 6.61 -4.22 -12.37
N ILE A 37 6.76 -5.41 -11.77
CA ILE A 37 5.64 -6.33 -11.51
C ILE A 37 4.60 -5.66 -10.60
N ARG A 38 5.05 -4.91 -9.58
CA ARG A 38 4.16 -4.19 -8.66
C ARG A 38 3.42 -3.02 -9.30
N VAL A 39 3.96 -2.41 -10.36
CA VAL A 39 3.23 -1.40 -11.17
C VAL A 39 2.01 -2.05 -11.83
N ALA A 40 2.20 -3.19 -12.52
CA ALA A 40 1.11 -3.93 -13.15
C ALA A 40 0.05 -4.34 -12.12
N ARG A 41 0.48 -4.94 -11.01
CA ARG A 41 -0.43 -5.41 -9.95
C ARG A 41 -1.27 -4.28 -9.37
N ARG A 42 -0.65 -3.13 -9.08
CA ARG A 42 -1.36 -1.97 -8.52
C ARG A 42 -2.37 -1.41 -9.51
N SER A 43 -2.05 -1.41 -10.80
CA SER A 43 -2.99 -1.04 -11.86
C SER A 43 -4.19 -1.97 -11.85
N ALA A 44 -3.96 -3.30 -11.85
CA ALA A 44 -5.02 -4.30 -11.85
C ALA A 44 -5.93 -4.19 -10.61
N ILE A 45 -5.37 -4.00 -9.41
CA ILE A 45 -6.14 -3.77 -8.17
C ILE A 45 -7.04 -2.55 -8.29
N LYS A 46 -6.49 -1.43 -8.78
CA LYS A 46 -7.26 -0.19 -8.94
C LYS A 46 -8.41 -0.39 -9.93
N GLN A 47 -8.12 -0.96 -11.09
CA GLN A 47 -9.13 -1.22 -12.11
C GLN A 47 -10.21 -2.20 -11.63
N ARG A 48 -9.83 -3.20 -10.82
CA ARG A 48 -10.79 -4.16 -10.25
C ARG A 48 -11.76 -3.46 -9.30
N ALA A 49 -11.24 -2.61 -8.43
CA ALA A 49 -12.05 -1.81 -7.51
C ALA A 49 -12.98 -0.84 -8.27
N ASP A 50 -12.47 -0.15 -9.28
CA ASP A 50 -13.25 0.75 -10.13
C ASP A 50 -14.37 -0.01 -10.86
N THR A 51 -14.07 -1.21 -11.36
CA THR A 51 -15.06 -2.10 -11.99
C THR A 51 -16.15 -2.53 -11.01
N GLN A 52 -15.79 -2.88 -9.77
CA GLN A 52 -16.76 -3.22 -8.73
C GLN A 52 -17.66 -2.02 -8.37
N HIS A 53 -17.10 -0.81 -8.29
CA HIS A 53 -17.89 0.42 -8.09
C HIS A 53 -18.85 0.67 -9.25
N GLN A 54 -18.41 0.49 -10.51
CA GLN A 54 -19.28 0.63 -11.69
C GLN A 54 -20.45 -0.36 -11.66
N ILE A 55 -20.19 -1.63 -11.29
CA ILE A 55 -21.23 -2.65 -11.12
C ILE A 55 -22.25 -2.21 -10.08
N LYS A 56 -21.81 -1.76 -8.90
CA LYS A 56 -22.71 -1.30 -7.83
C LYS A 56 -23.51 -0.07 -8.26
N SER A 57 -22.87 0.87 -8.94
CA SER A 57 -23.52 2.08 -9.48
C SER A 57 -24.63 1.73 -10.47
N LEU A 58 -24.37 0.83 -11.43
CA LEU A 58 -25.38 0.38 -12.39
C LEU A 58 -26.56 -0.33 -11.72
N ILE A 59 -26.32 -1.11 -10.67
CA ILE A 59 -27.40 -1.79 -9.93
C ILE A 59 -28.32 -0.77 -9.25
N VAL A 60 -27.78 0.35 -8.75
CA VAL A 60 -28.57 1.40 -8.11
C VAL A 60 -29.58 2.02 -9.08
N THR A 61 -29.28 2.11 -10.38
CA THR A 61 -30.18 2.70 -11.38
C THR A 61 -30.89 1.67 -12.27
N ALA A 62 -30.65 0.37 -12.06
CA ALA A 62 -31.24 -0.71 -12.85
C ALA A 62 -32.77 -0.82 -12.69
N PRO A 63 -33.50 -1.36 -13.69
CA PRO A 63 -34.91 -1.69 -13.54
C PRO A 63 -35.19 -2.58 -12.31
N GLU A 64 -36.30 -2.34 -11.60
CA GLU A 64 -36.57 -2.94 -10.29
C GLU A 64 -36.57 -4.48 -10.32
N ALA A 65 -37.13 -5.09 -11.37
CA ALA A 65 -37.13 -6.54 -11.54
C ALA A 65 -35.72 -7.13 -11.56
N LEU A 66 -34.73 -6.42 -12.11
CA LEU A 66 -33.33 -6.85 -12.10
C LEU A 66 -32.66 -6.50 -10.76
N ARG A 67 -32.90 -5.30 -10.24
CA ARG A 67 -32.32 -4.85 -8.96
C ARG A 67 -32.71 -5.79 -7.81
N ALA A 68 -33.98 -6.18 -7.72
CA ALA A 68 -34.48 -7.11 -6.70
C ALA A 68 -33.76 -8.46 -6.70
N GLN A 69 -33.40 -8.99 -7.89
CA GLN A 69 -32.65 -10.25 -8.03
C GLN A 69 -31.20 -10.13 -7.55
N LEU A 70 -30.58 -8.96 -7.72
CA LEU A 70 -29.17 -8.74 -7.42
C LEU A 70 -28.92 -8.27 -5.99
N ARG A 71 -29.89 -7.59 -5.37
CA ARG A 71 -29.81 -7.03 -4.01
C ARG A 71 -29.40 -8.04 -2.91
N PRO A 72 -29.90 -9.29 -2.87
CA PRO A 72 -29.54 -10.22 -1.79
C PRO A 72 -28.16 -10.86 -1.97
N LEU A 73 -27.48 -10.65 -3.11
CA LEU A 73 -26.23 -11.34 -3.41
C LEU A 73 -25.04 -10.69 -2.69
N SER A 74 -24.15 -11.52 -2.15
CA SER A 74 -22.82 -11.09 -1.74
C SER A 74 -22.03 -10.57 -2.94
N ASP A 75 -20.98 -9.76 -2.72
CA ASP A 75 -20.16 -9.25 -3.83
C ASP A 75 -19.58 -10.38 -4.69
N ARG A 76 -19.10 -11.46 -4.05
CA ARG A 76 -18.59 -12.63 -4.75
C ARG A 76 -19.67 -13.27 -5.63
N ASP A 77 -20.85 -13.49 -5.07
CA ASP A 77 -21.93 -14.19 -5.79
C ASP A 77 -22.57 -13.27 -6.85
N LEU A 78 -22.59 -11.96 -6.62
CA LEU A 78 -23.01 -10.94 -7.59
C LEU A 78 -22.09 -10.95 -8.83
N ILE A 79 -20.77 -10.87 -8.63
CA ILE A 79 -19.81 -10.93 -9.74
C ILE A 79 -19.98 -12.24 -10.51
N ARG A 80 -20.05 -13.39 -9.81
CA ARG A 80 -20.26 -14.69 -10.45
C ARG A 80 -21.59 -14.75 -11.22
N HIS A 81 -22.67 -14.28 -10.61
CA HIS A 81 -24.00 -14.26 -11.22
C HIS A 81 -23.96 -13.45 -12.53
N CYS A 82 -23.53 -12.19 -12.47
CA CYS A 82 -23.48 -11.31 -13.63
C CYS A 82 -22.56 -11.84 -14.74
N ALA A 83 -21.38 -12.39 -14.41
CA ALA A 83 -20.43 -12.88 -15.41
C ALA A 83 -20.93 -14.10 -16.21
N THR A 84 -21.82 -14.91 -15.61
CA THR A 84 -22.35 -16.15 -16.18
C THR A 84 -23.66 -15.99 -16.92
N ARG A 85 -24.38 -14.87 -16.72
CA ARG A 85 -25.62 -14.58 -17.48
C ARG A 85 -25.34 -14.49 -18.98
N ARG A 86 -26.37 -14.80 -19.77
CA ARG A 86 -26.36 -14.72 -21.24
C ARG A 86 -27.61 -13.94 -21.71
N PRO A 87 -27.69 -12.63 -21.43
CA PRO A 87 -28.75 -11.79 -21.99
C PRO A 87 -28.63 -11.77 -23.52
N ASP A 88 -29.77 -11.74 -24.21
CA ASP A 88 -29.83 -11.74 -25.67
C ASP A 88 -29.40 -10.38 -26.24
N PRO A 89 -28.25 -10.29 -26.95
CA PRO A 89 -27.76 -9.03 -27.50
C PRO A 89 -28.70 -8.38 -28.50
N THR A 90 -29.60 -9.14 -29.15
CA THR A 90 -30.55 -8.60 -30.12
C THR A 90 -31.59 -7.67 -29.48
N THR A 91 -31.81 -7.82 -28.16
CA THR A 91 -32.74 -7.00 -27.37
C THR A 91 -32.03 -5.92 -26.56
N ALA A 92 -30.81 -5.52 -26.92
CA ALA A 92 -29.99 -4.58 -26.14
C ALA A 92 -30.64 -3.20 -25.92
N GLY A 93 -31.62 -2.81 -26.75
CA GLY A 93 -32.40 -1.59 -26.58
C GLY A 93 -33.39 -1.63 -25.41
N ASP A 94 -33.76 -2.81 -24.91
CA ASP A 94 -34.53 -2.95 -23.68
C ASP A 94 -33.64 -2.61 -22.47
N PRO A 95 -34.05 -1.68 -21.57
CA PRO A 95 -33.23 -1.26 -20.44
C PRO A 95 -32.77 -2.41 -19.53
N ARG A 96 -33.58 -3.45 -19.35
CA ARG A 96 -33.21 -4.60 -18.50
C ARG A 96 -32.11 -5.43 -19.18
N THR A 97 -32.26 -5.73 -20.47
CA THR A 97 -31.22 -6.43 -21.24
C THR A 97 -29.94 -5.61 -21.34
N GLY A 98 -30.04 -4.30 -21.64
CA GLY A 98 -28.89 -3.41 -21.74
C GLY A 98 -28.06 -3.35 -20.45
N VAL A 99 -28.71 -3.19 -19.30
CA VAL A 99 -28.03 -3.23 -17.99
C VAL A 99 -27.42 -4.62 -17.73
N ALA A 100 -28.13 -5.71 -18.04
CA ALA A 100 -27.60 -7.06 -17.85
C ALA A 100 -26.35 -7.34 -18.71
N LEU A 101 -26.32 -6.86 -19.95
CA LEU A 101 -25.15 -6.94 -20.84
C LEU A 101 -23.96 -6.16 -20.27
N ALA A 102 -24.19 -4.93 -19.79
CA ALA A 102 -23.17 -4.09 -19.19
C ALA A 102 -22.59 -4.74 -17.90
N LEU A 103 -23.47 -5.21 -17.00
CA LEU A 103 -23.07 -5.91 -15.78
C LEU A 103 -22.24 -7.17 -16.07
N ARG A 104 -22.61 -7.94 -17.10
CA ARG A 104 -21.85 -9.11 -17.54
C ARG A 104 -20.45 -8.73 -18.02
N SER A 105 -20.32 -7.69 -18.82
CA SER A 105 -19.03 -7.19 -19.32
C SER A 105 -18.11 -6.78 -18.18
N LEU A 106 -18.62 -5.96 -17.25
CA LEU A 106 -17.88 -5.51 -16.07
C LEU A 106 -17.52 -6.68 -15.14
N ALA A 107 -18.44 -7.61 -14.88
CA ALA A 107 -18.18 -8.75 -14.01
C ALA A 107 -17.08 -9.66 -14.56
N ARG A 108 -17.03 -9.86 -15.89
CA ARG A 108 -15.95 -10.60 -16.55
C ARG A 108 -14.62 -9.88 -16.46
N ARG A 109 -14.60 -8.56 -16.68
CA ARG A 109 -13.39 -7.75 -16.45
C ARG A 109 -12.91 -7.86 -15.01
N HIS A 110 -13.81 -7.80 -14.04
CA HIS A 110 -13.47 -8.00 -12.62
C HIS A 110 -12.82 -9.37 -12.37
N GLN A 111 -13.35 -10.44 -12.97
CA GLN A 111 -12.77 -11.79 -12.87
C GLN A 111 -11.39 -11.87 -13.52
N GLN A 112 -11.21 -11.31 -14.71
CA GLN A 112 -9.93 -11.26 -15.41
C GLN A 112 -8.87 -10.52 -14.58
N LEU A 113 -9.21 -9.34 -14.06
CA LEU A 113 -8.32 -8.56 -13.19
C LEU A 113 -8.00 -9.30 -11.89
N SER A 114 -8.93 -10.11 -11.37
CA SER A 114 -8.67 -10.94 -10.20
C SER A 114 -7.63 -12.02 -10.50
N ALA A 115 -7.78 -12.71 -11.64
CA ALA A 115 -6.80 -13.71 -12.08
C ALA A 115 -5.42 -13.08 -12.34
N GLU A 116 -5.36 -11.92 -12.99
CA GLU A 116 -4.11 -11.18 -13.23
C GLU A 116 -3.43 -10.79 -11.90
N ILE A 117 -4.19 -10.34 -10.89
CA ILE A 117 -3.64 -10.05 -9.57
C ILE A 117 -3.05 -11.30 -8.92
N ASP A 118 -3.76 -12.43 -8.99
CA ASP A 118 -3.30 -13.70 -8.41
C ASP A 118 -2.04 -14.23 -9.14
N GLU A 119 -1.94 -14.05 -10.46
CA GLU A 119 -0.75 -14.37 -11.26
C GLU A 119 0.44 -13.51 -10.87
N LEU A 120 0.25 -12.20 -10.70
CA LEU A 120 1.31 -11.29 -10.29
C LEU A 120 1.73 -11.51 -8.83
N ASP A 121 0.80 -11.89 -7.95
CA ASP A 121 1.10 -12.25 -6.57
C ASP A 121 2.01 -13.49 -6.48
N LYS A 122 1.78 -14.51 -7.33
CA LYS A 122 2.66 -15.69 -7.46
C LYS A 122 4.09 -15.35 -7.89
N LEU A 123 4.31 -14.21 -8.53
CA LEU A 123 5.65 -13.72 -8.88
C LEU A 123 6.27 -12.88 -7.77
N ILE A 124 5.48 -12.04 -7.10
CA ILE A 124 5.95 -11.13 -6.05
C ILE A 124 6.40 -11.89 -4.80
N GLU A 125 5.61 -12.85 -4.34
CA GLU A 125 5.88 -13.57 -3.09
C GLU A 125 7.26 -14.28 -3.05
N PRO A 126 7.63 -15.11 -4.03
CA PRO A 126 8.96 -15.73 -4.03
C PRO A 126 10.07 -14.68 -4.21
N LEU A 127 9.87 -13.68 -5.06
CA LEU A 127 10.90 -12.66 -5.33
C LEU A 127 11.21 -11.81 -4.09
N VAL A 128 10.18 -11.43 -3.32
CA VAL A 128 10.37 -10.70 -2.07
C VAL A 128 11.11 -11.54 -1.04
N THR A 129 10.75 -12.83 -0.93
CA THR A 129 11.42 -13.77 -0.02
C THR A 129 12.89 -13.96 -0.40
N GLN A 130 13.19 -14.03 -1.69
CA GLN A 130 14.57 -14.14 -2.21
C GLN A 130 15.38 -12.87 -1.93
N ILE A 131 14.81 -11.69 -2.16
CA ILE A 131 15.52 -10.42 -1.95
C ILE A 131 15.83 -10.18 -0.47
N ASN A 132 14.87 -10.42 0.42
CA ASN A 132 15.05 -10.20 1.85
C ASN A 132 14.11 -11.10 2.69
N PRO A 133 14.59 -12.29 3.11
CA PRO A 133 13.77 -13.20 3.93
C PRO A 133 13.47 -12.62 5.31
N THR A 134 14.43 -11.93 5.94
CA THR A 134 14.27 -11.30 7.27
C THR A 134 13.09 -10.33 7.31
N LEU A 135 12.84 -9.61 6.21
CA LEU A 135 11.75 -8.64 6.12
C LEU A 135 10.37 -9.31 6.14
N ILE A 136 10.23 -10.48 5.53
CA ILE A 136 8.97 -11.24 5.50
C ILE A 136 8.68 -11.93 6.84
N GLU A 137 9.71 -12.27 7.60
CA GLU A 137 9.57 -12.83 8.95
C GLU A 137 9.02 -11.83 9.97
N LEU A 138 9.12 -10.52 9.69
CA LEU A 138 8.56 -9.49 10.56
C LEU A 138 7.04 -9.62 10.66
N PHE A 139 6.54 -9.69 11.90
CA PHE A 139 5.12 -9.86 12.14
C PHE A 139 4.27 -8.79 11.43
N GLY A 140 3.24 -9.23 10.70
CA GLY A 140 2.32 -8.37 9.97
C GLY A 140 2.87 -7.82 8.65
N VAL A 141 4.10 -8.17 8.25
CA VAL A 141 4.65 -7.86 6.93
C VAL A 141 4.28 -8.97 5.96
N GLY A 142 3.45 -8.64 4.97
CA GLY A 142 3.13 -9.53 3.85
C GLY A 142 3.85 -9.14 2.56
N PRO A 143 3.83 -9.99 1.51
CA PRO A 143 4.57 -9.80 0.26
C PRO A 143 4.39 -8.43 -0.39
N ASP A 144 3.16 -7.91 -0.46
CA ASP A 144 2.92 -6.58 -1.05
C ASP A 144 3.55 -5.43 -0.25
N SER A 145 3.50 -5.50 1.08
CA SER A 145 4.07 -4.46 1.95
C SER A 145 5.59 -4.54 1.96
N ALA A 146 6.15 -5.75 2.07
CA ALA A 146 7.58 -5.97 1.95
C ALA A 146 8.10 -5.49 0.58
N GLY A 147 7.43 -5.86 -0.51
CA GLY A 147 7.82 -5.40 -1.84
C GLY A 147 7.71 -3.89 -2.02
N GLN A 148 6.81 -3.20 -1.30
CA GLN A 148 6.84 -1.74 -1.25
C GLN A 148 8.06 -1.19 -0.57
N LEU A 149 8.39 -1.73 0.60
CA LEU A 149 9.49 -1.24 1.42
C LEU A 149 10.84 -1.51 0.73
N LEU A 150 11.01 -2.66 0.07
CA LEU A 150 12.17 -2.97 -0.77
C LEU A 150 12.30 -1.99 -1.94
N VAL A 151 11.22 -1.72 -2.68
CA VAL A 151 11.25 -0.74 -3.78
C VAL A 151 11.57 0.67 -3.26
N THR A 152 11.08 1.05 -2.08
CA THR A 152 11.38 2.35 -1.48
C THR A 152 12.84 2.44 -1.01
N ALA A 153 13.39 1.37 -0.42
CA ALA A 153 14.78 1.31 0.00
C ALA A 153 15.72 1.34 -1.23
N GLY A 154 15.42 0.53 -2.24
CA GLY A 154 16.21 0.31 -3.44
C GLY A 154 17.21 -0.82 -3.31
N ASN A 155 17.95 -1.07 -4.39
CA ASN A 155 18.95 -2.14 -4.48
C ASN A 155 20.25 -1.84 -3.71
N ASN A 156 20.35 -0.65 -3.11
CA ASN A 156 21.47 -0.17 -2.31
C ASN A 156 20.95 0.40 -0.96
N PRO A 157 20.37 -0.45 -0.07
CA PRO A 157 19.78 -0.01 1.19
C PRO A 157 20.78 0.70 2.13
N GLU A 158 22.09 0.45 2.00
CA GLU A 158 23.19 1.11 2.71
C GLU A 158 23.23 2.64 2.50
N ARG A 159 22.59 3.16 1.43
CA ARG A 159 22.40 4.61 1.27
C ARG A 159 21.54 5.22 2.38
N LEU A 160 20.77 4.42 3.10
CA LEU A 160 19.93 4.83 4.22
C LEU A 160 20.79 4.91 5.48
N ARG A 161 21.40 6.09 5.70
CA ARG A 161 22.38 6.33 6.77
C ARG A 161 21.84 6.21 8.20
N SER A 162 20.52 6.09 8.41
CA SER A 162 19.93 5.87 9.74
C SER A 162 18.46 5.43 9.68
N GLU A 163 17.99 4.86 10.79
CA GLU A 163 16.58 4.58 11.06
C GLU A 163 15.69 5.82 10.89
N ALA A 164 16.18 7.00 11.29
CA ALA A 164 15.48 8.27 11.15
C ALA A 164 15.36 8.69 9.69
N ALA A 165 16.42 8.50 8.89
CA ALA A 165 16.40 8.77 7.46
C ALA A 165 15.38 7.88 6.73
N PHE A 166 15.31 6.59 7.09
CA PHE A 166 14.30 5.69 6.52
C PHE A 166 12.87 6.10 6.90
N ALA A 167 12.61 6.45 8.17
CA ALA A 167 11.28 6.92 8.55
C ALA A 167 10.90 8.26 7.92
N MET A 168 11.85 9.15 7.66
CA MET A 168 11.61 10.36 6.87
C MET A 168 11.23 10.01 5.43
N LEU A 169 11.98 9.09 4.79
CA LEU A 169 11.69 8.59 3.45
C LEU A 169 10.29 7.97 3.36
N CYS A 170 9.88 7.16 4.34
CA CYS A 170 8.54 6.57 4.38
C CYS A 170 7.44 7.54 4.88
N GLY A 171 7.77 8.79 5.20
CA GLY A 171 6.83 9.75 5.78
C GLY A 171 6.24 9.33 7.14
N ALA A 172 6.95 8.46 7.87
CA ALA A 172 6.58 7.96 9.20
C ALA A 172 7.26 8.73 10.34
N ALA A 173 8.28 9.54 10.04
CA ALA A 173 8.89 10.43 11.00
C ALA A 173 7.91 11.55 11.40
N PRO A 174 7.63 11.75 12.69
CA PRO A 174 6.78 12.83 13.16
C PRO A 174 7.50 14.17 12.96
N LEU A 175 6.86 15.12 12.26
CA LEU A 175 7.41 16.47 12.12
C LEU A 175 6.90 17.34 13.28
N PRO A 176 7.79 18.01 14.04
CA PRO A 176 7.36 18.92 15.09
C PRO A 176 6.49 20.04 14.49
N ALA A 177 5.38 20.33 15.14
CA ALA A 177 4.50 21.44 14.83
C ALA A 177 4.09 22.12 16.13
N SER A 178 4.93 23.03 16.59
CA SER A 178 4.66 23.86 17.75
C SER A 178 4.19 25.26 17.34
N SER A 179 3.13 25.73 17.97
CA SER A 179 2.79 27.16 18.06
C SER A 179 2.74 27.50 19.55
N GLY A 180 3.90 27.81 20.14
CA GLY A 180 4.10 28.41 21.48
C GLY A 180 3.60 27.67 22.74
N ARG A 181 2.52 26.88 22.66
CA ARG A 181 1.80 26.26 23.79
C ARG A 181 1.31 24.83 23.54
N SER A 182 1.56 24.25 22.36
CA SER A 182 1.20 22.85 22.05
C SER A 182 2.36 22.12 21.37
N HIS A 183 2.77 20.98 21.93
CA HIS A 183 3.72 20.05 21.31
C HIS A 183 2.95 19.02 20.45
N ARG A 184 2.46 19.44 19.28
CA ARG A 184 1.82 18.52 18.34
C ARG A 184 2.78 18.13 17.24
N HIS A 185 2.66 16.90 16.75
CA HIS A 185 3.42 16.41 15.60
C HIS A 185 2.51 16.32 14.38
N ARG A 186 2.95 16.91 13.26
CA ARG A 186 2.25 16.86 11.98
C ARG A 186 2.68 15.66 11.15
N LEU A 187 1.81 15.29 10.21
CA LEU A 187 2.10 14.28 9.19
C LEU A 187 3.19 14.80 8.23
N ASN A 188 4.22 13.99 7.99
CA ASN A 188 5.17 14.25 6.91
C ASN A 188 4.51 13.97 5.56
N ARG A 189 4.33 15.03 4.75
CA ARG A 189 3.71 14.95 3.41
C ARG A 189 4.71 14.66 2.29
N GLY A 190 6.01 14.83 2.52
CA GLY A 190 7.08 14.74 1.52
C GLY A 190 7.72 13.36 1.36
N GLY A 191 7.37 12.39 2.21
CA GLY A 191 7.83 11.00 2.07
C GLY A 191 7.03 10.18 1.05
N ASP A 192 7.55 9.00 0.71
CA ASP A 192 6.90 7.99 -0.13
C ASP A 192 5.57 7.55 0.50
N ARG A 193 4.47 7.98 -0.15
CA ARG A 193 3.10 7.69 0.31
C ARG A 193 2.74 6.22 0.24
N GLN A 194 3.34 5.47 -0.69
CA GLN A 194 3.09 4.04 -0.81
C GLN A 194 3.80 3.28 0.31
N ALA A 195 5.04 3.64 0.63
CA ALA A 195 5.73 3.12 1.82
C ALA A 195 4.97 3.45 3.10
N ASN A 196 4.47 4.68 3.21
CA ASN A 196 3.65 5.11 4.33
C ASN A 196 2.36 4.28 4.49
N ALA A 197 1.73 3.91 3.36
CA ALA A 197 0.56 3.05 3.33
C ALA A 197 0.91 1.58 3.66
N ALA A 198 2.07 1.08 3.23
CA ALA A 198 2.58 -0.24 3.62
C ALA A 198 2.78 -0.34 5.14
N LEU A 199 3.46 0.63 5.75
CA LEU A 199 3.61 0.71 7.21
C LEU A 199 2.25 0.74 7.93
N TYR A 200 1.27 1.44 7.37
CA TYR A 200 -0.08 1.47 7.93
C TYR A 200 -0.78 0.10 7.85
N ARG A 201 -0.68 -0.61 6.72
CA ARG A 201 -1.24 -1.97 6.56
C ARG A 201 -0.62 -2.95 7.55
N ILE A 202 0.70 -2.89 7.74
CA ILE A 202 1.41 -3.68 8.75
C ILE A 202 0.81 -3.40 10.14
N VAL A 203 0.70 -2.12 10.53
CA VAL A 203 0.09 -1.73 11.81
C VAL A 203 -1.33 -2.26 11.97
N LEU A 204 -2.17 -2.22 10.93
CA LEU A 204 -3.53 -2.77 10.99
C LEU A 204 -3.52 -4.29 11.21
N SER A 205 -2.61 -5.02 10.55
CA SER A 205 -2.42 -6.44 10.77
C SER A 205 -2.00 -6.73 12.22
N ARG A 206 -1.03 -5.96 12.75
CA ARG A 206 -0.58 -6.08 14.13
C ARG A 206 -1.66 -5.76 15.15
N LEU A 207 -2.46 -4.72 14.94
CA LEU A 207 -3.60 -4.43 15.82
C LEU A 207 -4.58 -5.60 15.88
N ARG A 208 -4.77 -6.29 14.75
CA ARG A 208 -5.67 -7.43 14.66
C ARG A 208 -5.06 -8.71 15.23
N HIS A 209 -3.75 -8.92 15.19
CA HIS A 209 -3.18 -10.24 15.49
C HIS A 209 -2.00 -10.26 16.47
N ASP A 210 -1.37 -9.13 16.79
CA ASP A 210 -0.23 -9.04 17.71
C ASP A 210 -0.67 -8.58 19.12
N PRO A 211 -0.57 -9.44 20.14
CA PRO A 211 -0.86 -9.07 21.53
C PRO A 211 -0.01 -7.89 22.03
N ARG A 212 1.26 -7.78 21.63
CA ARG A 212 2.17 -6.71 22.07
C ARG A 212 1.70 -5.36 21.56
N THR A 213 1.31 -5.29 20.28
CA THR A 213 0.74 -4.07 19.69
C THR A 213 -0.58 -3.67 20.34
N ARG A 214 -1.45 -4.64 20.69
CA ARG A 214 -2.71 -4.38 21.40
C ARG A 214 -2.47 -3.80 22.80
N ALA A 215 -1.57 -4.41 23.58
CA ALA A 215 -1.19 -3.92 24.90
C ALA A 215 -0.58 -2.50 24.83
N TYR A 216 0.25 -2.23 23.81
CA TYR A 216 0.77 -0.88 23.57
C TYR A 216 -0.36 0.12 23.30
N VAL A 217 -1.35 -0.23 22.49
CA VAL A 217 -2.48 0.65 22.17
C VAL A 217 -3.33 0.94 23.39
N GLU A 218 -3.63 -0.09 24.19
CA GLU A 218 -4.37 0.06 25.44
C GLU A 218 -3.66 1.02 26.39
N ARG A 219 -2.37 0.79 26.66
CA ARG A 219 -1.54 1.67 27.50
C ARG A 219 -1.48 3.10 26.99
N ARG A 220 -1.27 3.32 25.68
CA ARG A 220 -1.23 4.69 25.14
C ARG A 220 -2.60 5.37 25.15
N THR A 221 -3.68 4.60 25.08
CA THR A 221 -5.04 5.11 25.20
C THR A 221 -5.32 5.56 26.64
N SER A 222 -4.87 4.79 27.65
CA SER A 222 -4.99 5.19 29.06
C SER A 222 -4.15 6.43 29.40
N GLU A 223 -3.05 6.65 28.67
CA GLU A 223 -2.23 7.87 28.76
C GLU A 223 -2.83 9.08 28.01
N GLY A 224 -4.04 8.94 27.44
CA GLY A 224 -4.79 10.05 26.82
C GLY A 224 -4.47 10.31 25.34
N LEU A 225 -3.71 9.46 24.66
CA LEU A 225 -3.44 9.65 23.23
C LEU A 225 -4.63 9.21 22.36
N GLY A 226 -4.91 9.99 21.32
CA GLY A 226 -5.89 9.61 20.32
C GLY A 226 -5.39 8.47 19.42
N LYS A 227 -6.32 7.65 18.90
CA LYS A 227 -6.02 6.53 17.98
C LYS A 227 -5.08 6.91 16.82
N ARG A 228 -5.26 8.10 16.23
CA ARG A 228 -4.41 8.59 15.14
C ARG A 228 -2.97 8.86 15.59
N GLU A 229 -2.76 9.30 16.82
CA GLU A 229 -1.43 9.54 17.40
C GLU A 229 -0.74 8.21 17.70
N ILE A 230 -1.46 7.27 18.31
CA ILE A 230 -0.99 5.91 18.57
C ILE A 230 -0.54 5.24 17.26
N ILE A 231 -1.35 5.32 16.21
CA ILE A 231 -1.00 4.76 14.88
C ILE A 231 0.29 5.40 14.32
N ARG A 232 0.52 6.71 14.53
CA ARG A 232 1.78 7.34 14.09
C ARG A 232 2.98 6.79 14.85
N CYS A 233 2.86 6.61 16.17
CA CYS A 233 3.91 5.97 16.97
C CYS A 233 4.19 4.55 16.47
N LEU A 234 3.14 3.74 16.26
CA LEU A 234 3.28 2.37 15.74
C LEU A 234 3.97 2.34 14.37
N LYS A 235 3.62 3.24 13.45
CA LYS A 235 4.30 3.34 12.15
C LYS A 235 5.77 3.70 12.28
N ARG A 236 6.15 4.51 13.27
CA ARG A 236 7.55 4.82 13.55
C ARG A 236 8.31 3.60 14.08
N TYR A 237 7.69 2.81 14.96
CA TYR A 237 8.26 1.55 15.45
C TYR A 237 8.41 0.51 14.33
N VAL A 238 7.37 0.32 13.51
CA VAL A 238 7.46 -0.58 12.35
C VAL A 238 8.55 -0.12 11.38
N ALA A 239 8.66 1.19 11.12
CA ALA A 239 9.73 1.72 10.27
C ALA A 239 11.13 1.41 10.82
N ARG A 240 11.29 1.36 12.15
CA ARG A 240 12.56 0.96 12.79
C ARG A 240 12.89 -0.50 12.52
N GLU A 241 11.96 -1.40 12.80
CA GLU A 241 12.16 -2.83 12.60
C GLU A 241 12.43 -3.16 11.12
N VAL A 242 11.69 -2.51 10.21
CA VAL A 242 11.91 -2.64 8.77
C VAL A 242 13.29 -2.12 8.38
N TYR A 243 13.73 -0.97 8.91
CA TYR A 243 15.08 -0.48 8.64
C TYR A 243 16.14 -1.49 9.07
N THR A 244 16.03 -2.04 10.28
CA THR A 244 16.94 -3.07 10.78
C THR A 244 16.97 -4.29 9.85
N ALA A 245 15.81 -4.80 9.42
CA ALA A 245 15.74 -5.94 8.51
C ALA A 245 16.26 -5.64 7.09
N LEU A 246 16.16 -4.38 6.63
CA LEU A 246 16.68 -3.96 5.33
C LEU A 246 18.20 -3.82 5.30
N THR A 247 18.84 -3.50 6.43
CA THR A 247 20.29 -3.21 6.49
C THR A 247 21.11 -4.31 7.14
N HIS A 248 20.49 -5.27 7.83
CA HIS A 248 21.18 -6.39 8.47
C HIS A 248 20.66 -7.69 7.86
N SER A 249 21.54 -8.37 7.13
CA SER A 249 21.24 -9.67 6.53
C SER A 249 21.14 -10.73 7.63
N HIS A 250 20.43 -11.84 7.40
CA HIS A 250 20.36 -12.98 8.33
C HIS A 250 21.75 -13.48 8.80
N GLN A 251 22.80 -13.28 8.01
CA GLN A 251 24.19 -13.62 8.36
C GLN A 251 24.77 -12.78 9.52
N ASP A 252 24.33 -11.53 9.71
CA ASP A 252 24.85 -10.66 10.78
C ASP A 252 24.19 -10.99 12.14
N LEU A 253 22.93 -11.43 12.12
CA LEU A 253 22.13 -11.70 13.32
C LEU A 253 22.45 -13.06 13.97
N GLN A 254 23.07 -14.00 13.25
CA GLN A 254 23.51 -15.29 13.80
C GLN A 254 24.90 -15.24 14.45
N ILE A 255 25.71 -14.21 14.18
CA ILE A 255 27.06 -14.07 14.77
C ILE A 255 26.99 -13.37 16.14
N THR A 256 25.85 -12.78 16.51
CA THR A 256 25.66 -12.05 17.77
C THR A 256 24.76 -12.75 18.81
N GLY A 257 24.36 -14.00 18.58
CA GLY A 257 23.60 -14.83 19.54
C GLY A 257 24.46 -15.94 20.12
#